data_AF-A0A4Q2RA80-F1
#
_entry.id   AF-A0A4Q2RA80-F1
#
_cell.length_a   1.000
_cell.length_b   1.000
_cell.length_c   1.000
_cell.angle_alpha   90.00
_cell.angle_beta   90.00
_cell.angle_gamma   90.00
#
_symmetry.space_group_name_H-M   'P 1'
#
loop_
_entity.id
_entity.type
_entity.pdbx_description
1 polymer ?
#
loop_
_entity_poly.entity_id
_entity_poly.type
_entity_poly.pdbx_seq_one_letter_code
_entity_poly.pdbx_strand_id
1 'polypeptide(L)'
;MAPRAARDGGLERLRLPRVRSSSKSRAVSSARGRHGAPEPADTARQPRSIAGHPMHRDRRCAPRPRRFRAFLAGSSGAAAVEFAILGLVFTMLLCFVVEIGMTMLMQSTLNEAAQAASRLIRTGSVQQAGGQPAPFQAALCAKVKLLMDCAQVRYDVIAGDRFATLPIGVQTDADSQLVNTRFVPGSAGQNVVVQVGYTRSLYFPILKDVMGHHGNLLILSTVVFQNEPY
;
A
#
# COMPACT_ATOMS: atom_id res chain seq x y z
N MET A 1 41.69 53.13 27.81
CA MET A 1 40.64 53.82 28.61
C MET A 1 39.32 53.11 28.34
N ALA A 2 38.53 52.79 29.36
CA ALA A 2 37.30 51.98 29.30
C ALA A 2 36.54 52.13 30.65
N PRO A 3 35.34 51.56 30.87
CA PRO A 3 34.28 51.13 29.93
C PRO A 3 32.89 51.71 30.30
N ARG A 4 31.86 51.52 29.44
CA ARG A 4 30.40 51.47 29.76
C ARG A 4 29.62 51.19 28.45
N ALA A 5 28.46 50.53 28.42
CA ALA A 5 27.72 49.81 29.47
C ALA A 5 26.95 48.61 28.84
N ALA A 6 26.45 47.69 29.66
CA ALA A 6 25.57 46.59 29.26
C ALA A 6 24.18 46.71 29.91
N ARG A 7 23.17 46.06 29.30
CA ARG A 7 21.74 45.84 29.68
C ARG A 7 20.89 45.93 28.40
N ASP A 8 19.76 45.25 28.20
CA ASP A 8 19.07 44.11 28.85
C ASP A 8 18.41 43.32 27.68
N GLY A 9 17.90 42.09 27.78
CA GLY A 9 17.39 41.33 28.92
C GLY A 9 15.92 40.89 28.69
N GLY A 10 15.55 40.48 27.48
CA GLY A 10 14.16 40.19 27.07
C GLY A 10 13.94 38.77 26.55
N LEU A 11 13.55 37.85 27.44
CA LEU A 11 13.29 36.44 27.12
C LEU A 11 11.79 36.12 27.23
N GLU A 12 11.04 36.33 26.14
CA GLU A 12 9.62 35.99 26.09
C GLU A 12 9.39 34.48 26.13
N ARG A 13 8.66 34.02 27.16
CA ARG A 13 8.33 32.62 27.36
C ARG A 13 7.00 32.28 26.69
N LEU A 14 7.04 31.86 25.43
CA LEU A 14 5.86 31.31 24.75
C LEU A 14 5.28 30.11 25.54
N ARG A 15 4.03 30.22 25.97
CA ARG A 15 3.34 29.16 26.73
C ARG A 15 2.76 28.12 25.76
N LEU A 16 3.26 26.89 25.81
CA LEU A 16 2.66 25.77 25.09
C LEU A 16 1.31 25.37 25.73
N PRO A 17 0.23 25.16 24.94
CA PRO A 17 -1.04 24.65 25.45
C PRO A 17 -0.95 23.16 25.79
N ARG A 18 -1.49 22.78 26.95
CA ARG A 18 -1.36 21.45 27.54
C ARG A 18 -2.46 20.50 27.02
N VAL A 19 -2.18 19.77 25.94
CA VAL A 19 -3.11 18.78 25.37
C VAL A 19 -3.39 17.67 26.40
N ARG A 20 -4.67 17.32 26.56
CA ARG A 20 -5.18 16.45 27.62
C ARG A 20 -5.55 15.09 27.03
N SER A 21 -4.79 14.04 27.35
CA SER A 21 -5.12 12.68 26.93
C SER A 21 -6.39 12.18 27.64
N SER A 22 -7.28 11.52 26.89
CA SER A 22 -8.51 10.92 27.42
C SER A 22 -8.50 9.42 27.16
N SER A 23 -8.10 8.65 28.17
CA SER A 23 -8.26 7.19 28.14
C SER A 23 -9.72 6.84 28.31
N LYS A 24 -10.24 5.93 27.48
CA LYS A 24 -11.58 5.36 27.64
C LYS A 24 -11.59 3.85 27.38
N SER A 25 -11.04 3.12 28.34
CA SER A 25 -11.26 1.68 28.45
C SER A 25 -12.76 1.36 28.56
N ARG A 26 -13.23 0.37 27.80
CA ARG A 26 -14.45 -0.38 28.06
C ARG A 26 -14.24 -1.84 27.70
N ALA A 27 -14.08 -2.68 28.73
CA ALA A 27 -14.25 -4.12 28.58
C ALA A 27 -15.73 -4.45 28.33
N VAL A 28 -15.98 -5.51 27.56
CA VAL A 28 -17.31 -6.12 27.42
C VAL A 28 -17.24 -7.50 28.05
N SER A 29 -18.09 -7.76 29.05
CA SER A 29 -18.21 -9.04 29.74
C SER A 29 -19.69 -9.37 29.93
N SER A 30 -20.13 -10.47 29.34
CA SER A 30 -21.42 -11.12 29.58
C SER A 30 -21.25 -12.58 29.14
N ALA A 31 -20.89 -13.47 30.06
CA ALA A 31 -21.77 -14.16 31.02
C ALA A 31 -22.37 -15.45 30.42
N ARG A 32 -21.92 -16.59 30.97
CA ARG A 32 -22.22 -17.95 30.51
C ARG A 32 -23.22 -18.60 31.46
N GLY A 33 -24.50 -18.66 31.10
CA GLY A 33 -25.52 -19.41 31.84
C GLY A 33 -25.47 -20.91 31.51
N ARG A 34 -25.42 -21.79 32.53
CA ARG A 34 -25.45 -23.25 32.36
C ARG A 34 -25.87 -23.95 33.65
N HIS A 35 -26.59 -25.08 33.49
CA HIS A 35 -27.01 -26.04 34.54
C HIS A 35 -28.13 -25.58 35.50
N GLY A 36 -28.97 -26.54 35.90
CA GLY A 36 -30.21 -26.34 36.68
C GLY A 36 -31.12 -27.57 36.65
N ALA A 37 -30.69 -28.65 37.32
CA ALA A 37 -31.38 -29.94 37.52
C ALA A 37 -30.65 -30.68 38.67
N PRO A 38 -31.21 -31.72 39.34
CA PRO A 38 -32.42 -32.49 39.04
C PRO A 38 -33.53 -32.25 40.13
N GLU A 39 -34.28 -33.15 40.80
CA GLU A 39 -34.34 -34.64 40.90
C GLU A 39 -35.80 -35.13 41.24
N PRO A 40 -36.17 -36.17 42.07
CA PRO A 40 -37.34 -37.01 41.74
C PRO A 40 -38.47 -37.10 42.81
N ALA A 41 -39.58 -37.76 42.46
CA ALA A 41 -40.44 -38.51 43.40
C ALA A 41 -41.33 -39.57 42.69
N ASP A 42 -41.62 -40.66 43.41
CA ASP A 42 -42.49 -41.81 43.09
C ASP A 42 -43.96 -41.44 42.78
N THR A 43 -44.81 -42.28 42.14
CA THR A 43 -45.18 -43.65 42.60
C THR A 43 -45.84 -44.51 41.51
N ALA A 44 -45.73 -45.84 41.63
CA ALA A 44 -46.09 -46.83 40.62
C ALA A 44 -47.58 -47.28 40.58
N ARG A 45 -48.01 -47.85 39.44
CA ARG A 45 -49.01 -48.95 39.40
C ARG A 45 -48.80 -49.92 38.22
N GLN A 46 -49.53 -51.04 38.25
CA GLN A 46 -49.18 -52.34 37.64
C GLN A 46 -50.05 -52.76 36.41
N PRO A 47 -49.82 -53.92 35.75
CA PRO A 47 -49.90 -54.01 34.28
C PRO A 47 -51.04 -54.86 33.67
N ARG A 48 -51.25 -54.68 32.36
CA ARG A 48 -51.78 -55.66 31.38
C ARG A 48 -51.01 -55.42 30.06
N SER A 49 -50.36 -56.36 29.36
CA SER A 49 -50.60 -57.78 29.03
C SER A 49 -51.38 -57.98 27.71
N ILE A 50 -50.82 -58.84 26.84
CA ILE A 50 -51.32 -59.36 25.54
C ILE A 50 -51.52 -58.33 24.39
N ALA A 51 -50.56 -58.32 23.45
CA ALA A 51 -50.78 -58.56 22.00
C ALA A 51 -49.45 -58.47 21.24
N GLY A 52 -49.21 -59.36 20.26
CA GLY A 52 -48.00 -59.33 19.44
C GLY A 52 -48.19 -58.57 18.13
N HIS A 53 -47.27 -57.65 17.82
CA HIS A 53 -47.11 -57.09 16.46
C HIS A 53 -45.79 -57.57 15.84
N PRO A 54 -45.78 -58.02 14.58
CA PRO A 54 -44.56 -58.44 13.91
C PRO A 54 -43.62 -57.25 13.63
N MET A 55 -42.31 -57.49 13.67
CA MET A 55 -41.29 -56.47 13.35
C MET A 55 -41.44 -55.97 11.91
N HIS A 56 -42.03 -54.78 11.73
CA HIS A 56 -42.01 -54.11 10.44
C HIS A 56 -40.61 -53.53 10.20
N ARG A 57 -39.76 -54.31 9.52
CA ARG A 57 -38.32 -54.09 9.36
C ARG A 57 -38.01 -52.70 8.81
N ASP A 58 -37.24 -51.95 9.60
CA ASP A 58 -36.86 -50.55 9.42
C ASP A 58 -36.08 -50.29 8.10
N ARG A 59 -36.80 -50.15 6.98
CA ARG A 59 -36.24 -49.80 5.67
C ARG A 59 -35.96 -48.30 5.60
N ARG A 60 -34.89 -47.87 6.27
CA ARG A 60 -34.37 -46.51 6.21
C ARG A 60 -34.04 -46.11 4.77
N CYS A 61 -34.93 -45.34 4.15
CA CYS A 61 -34.72 -44.73 2.83
C CYS A 61 -33.64 -43.65 2.90
N ALA A 62 -32.37 -44.07 2.94
CA ALA A 62 -31.24 -43.16 2.82
C ALA A 62 -31.28 -42.45 1.46
N PRO A 63 -31.41 -41.11 1.40
CA PRO A 63 -31.45 -40.38 0.14
C PRO A 63 -30.05 -40.36 -0.48
N ARG A 64 -29.72 -41.38 -1.29
CA ARG A 64 -28.49 -41.41 -2.09
C ARG A 64 -28.39 -40.12 -2.92
N PRO A 65 -27.31 -39.31 -2.80
CA PRO A 65 -27.20 -38.02 -3.48
C PRO A 65 -26.87 -38.19 -4.98
N ARG A 66 -27.81 -38.73 -5.76
CA ARG A 66 -27.66 -39.01 -7.20
C ARG A 66 -27.49 -37.73 -8.05
N ARG A 67 -27.74 -36.54 -7.49
CA ARG A 67 -27.68 -35.25 -8.19
C ARG A 67 -26.28 -34.92 -8.76
N PHE A 68 -25.20 -35.18 -8.00
CA PHE A 68 -23.83 -34.96 -8.50
C PHE A 68 -23.48 -35.85 -9.70
N ARG A 69 -23.95 -37.11 -9.71
CA ARG A 69 -23.72 -38.04 -10.83
C ARG A 69 -24.55 -37.72 -12.07
N ALA A 70 -25.67 -37.01 -11.94
CA ALA A 70 -26.41 -36.49 -13.10
C ALA A 70 -25.70 -35.28 -13.73
N PHE A 71 -25.14 -34.39 -12.90
CA PHE A 71 -24.40 -33.21 -13.37
C PHE A 71 -23.12 -33.58 -14.15
N LEU A 72 -22.45 -34.67 -13.74
CA LEU A 72 -21.28 -35.24 -14.42
C LEU A 72 -21.60 -36.05 -15.69
N ALA A 73 -22.88 -36.25 -16.04
CA ALA A 73 -23.31 -37.08 -17.17
C ALA A 73 -23.94 -36.29 -18.33
N GLY A 74 -24.04 -34.96 -18.22
CA GLY A 74 -24.58 -34.09 -19.26
C GLY A 74 -23.50 -33.35 -20.03
N SER A 75 -23.62 -33.27 -21.36
CA SER A 75 -22.71 -32.51 -22.24
C SER A 75 -22.61 -31.01 -21.87
N SER A 76 -23.64 -30.45 -21.23
CA SER A 76 -23.64 -29.10 -20.66
C SER A 76 -22.50 -28.84 -19.67
N GLY A 77 -21.95 -29.88 -19.03
CA GLY A 77 -20.80 -29.76 -18.14
C GLY A 77 -19.50 -29.39 -18.84
N ALA A 78 -19.30 -29.82 -20.10
CA ALA A 78 -18.10 -29.50 -20.88
C ALA A 78 -18.09 -28.00 -21.26
N ALA A 79 -19.18 -27.52 -21.85
CA ALA A 79 -19.35 -26.11 -22.20
C ALA A 79 -19.19 -25.18 -20.97
N ALA A 80 -19.68 -25.59 -19.79
CA ALA A 80 -19.50 -24.81 -18.56
C ALA A 80 -18.02 -24.66 -18.16
N VAL A 81 -17.17 -25.67 -18.43
CA VAL A 81 -15.73 -25.60 -18.19
C VAL A 81 -15.03 -24.75 -19.25
N GLU A 82 -15.41 -24.87 -20.52
CA GLU A 82 -14.90 -24.04 -21.62
C GLU A 82 -15.13 -22.55 -21.36
N PHE A 83 -16.36 -22.16 -21.02
CA PHE A 83 -16.68 -20.78 -20.64
C PHE A 83 -15.98 -20.31 -19.36
N ALA A 84 -15.74 -21.21 -18.40
CA ALA A 84 -14.98 -20.86 -17.19
C ALA A 84 -13.50 -20.56 -17.49
N ILE A 85 -12.87 -21.33 -18.39
CA ILE A 85 -11.48 -21.09 -18.82
C ILE A 85 -11.38 -19.77 -19.60
N LEU A 86 -12.28 -19.54 -20.55
CA LEU A 86 -12.32 -18.29 -21.33
C LEU A 86 -12.58 -17.06 -20.43
N GLY A 87 -13.53 -17.18 -19.50
CA GLY A 87 -13.85 -16.13 -18.54
C GLY A 87 -12.69 -15.83 -17.58
N LEU A 88 -11.94 -16.85 -17.15
CA LEU A 88 -10.75 -16.69 -16.32
C LEU A 88 -9.64 -15.93 -17.06
N VAL A 89 -9.31 -16.35 -18.30
CA VAL A 89 -8.28 -15.69 -19.12
C VAL A 89 -8.64 -14.24 -19.42
N PHE A 90 -9.90 -13.98 -19.79
CA PHE A 90 -10.40 -12.62 -20.00
C PHE A 90 -10.31 -11.75 -18.73
N THR A 91 -10.68 -12.31 -17.57
CA THR A 91 -10.59 -11.59 -16.28
C THR A 91 -9.14 -11.28 -15.91
N MET A 92 -8.20 -12.21 -16.11
CA MET A 92 -6.77 -11.94 -15.90
C MET A 92 -6.26 -10.81 -16.81
N LEU A 93 -6.66 -10.81 -18.08
CA LEU A 93 -6.30 -9.76 -19.03
C LEU A 93 -6.84 -8.38 -18.62
N LEU A 94 -8.08 -8.31 -18.11
CA LEU A 94 -8.63 -7.06 -17.56
C LEU A 94 -7.83 -6.56 -16.36
N CYS A 95 -7.50 -7.43 -15.40
CA CYS A 95 -6.66 -7.05 -14.25
C CYS A 95 -5.27 -6.54 -14.68
N PHE A 96 -4.66 -7.18 -15.69
CA PHE A 96 -3.39 -6.77 -16.27
C PHE A 96 -3.44 -5.38 -16.92
N VAL A 97 -4.48 -5.09 -17.72
CA VAL A 97 -4.69 -3.77 -18.32
C VAL A 97 -4.91 -2.69 -17.25
N VAL A 98 -5.64 -3.00 -16.16
CA VAL A 98 -5.85 -2.07 -15.04
C VAL A 98 -4.55 -1.80 -14.27
N GLU A 99 -3.73 -2.83 -14.00
CA GLU A 99 -2.42 -2.65 -13.32
C GLU A 99 -1.47 -1.78 -14.15
N ILE A 100 -1.42 -1.97 -15.48
CA ILE A 100 -0.61 -1.15 -16.39
C ILE A 100 -1.15 0.28 -16.44
N GLY A 101 -2.48 0.46 -16.54
CA GLY A 101 -3.11 1.79 -16.53
C GLY A 101 -2.79 2.58 -15.26
N MET A 102 -2.90 1.95 -14.09
CA MET A 102 -2.51 2.53 -12.81
C MET A 102 -1.01 2.85 -12.74
N THR A 103 -0.15 1.97 -13.26
CA THR A 103 1.30 2.20 -13.33
C THR A 103 1.65 3.41 -14.18
N MET A 104 1.04 3.54 -15.37
CA MET A 104 1.28 4.66 -16.28
C MET A 104 0.72 5.99 -15.74
N LEU A 105 -0.41 5.96 -15.05
CA LEU A 105 -0.95 7.13 -14.34
C LEU A 105 0.01 7.59 -13.22
N MET A 106 0.56 6.67 -12.42
CA MET A 106 1.55 6.98 -11.39
C MET A 106 2.86 7.49 -12.00
N GLN A 107 3.38 6.85 -13.05
CA GLN A 107 4.59 7.28 -13.78
C GLN A 107 4.43 8.69 -14.36
N SER A 108 3.29 8.99 -15.00
CA SER A 108 2.98 10.33 -15.52
C SER A 108 2.91 11.38 -14.39
N THR A 109 2.20 11.06 -13.30
CA THR A 109 2.10 11.93 -12.11
C THR A 109 3.46 12.21 -11.47
N LEU A 110 4.31 11.18 -11.35
CA LEU A 110 5.66 11.30 -10.81
C LEU A 110 6.55 12.16 -11.72
N ASN A 111 6.42 12.00 -13.04
CA ASN A 111 7.19 12.76 -14.02
C ASN A 111 6.82 14.25 -14.05
N GLU A 112 5.54 14.58 -13.94
CA GLU A 112 5.08 15.97 -13.76
C GLU A 112 5.52 16.56 -12.41
N ALA A 113 5.49 15.77 -11.34
CA ALA A 113 5.96 16.20 -10.03
C ALA A 113 7.48 16.47 -10.02
N ALA A 114 8.27 15.57 -10.60
CA ALA A 114 9.72 15.70 -10.71
C ALA A 114 10.11 16.90 -11.59
N GLN A 115 9.47 17.10 -12.74
CA GLN A 115 9.68 18.28 -13.58
C GLN A 115 9.32 19.58 -12.84
N ALA A 116 8.20 19.62 -12.13
CA ALA A 116 7.77 20.80 -11.39
C ALA A 116 8.73 21.16 -10.24
N ALA A 117 9.17 20.16 -9.46
CA ALA A 117 10.12 20.36 -8.38
C ALA A 117 11.54 20.72 -8.90
N SER A 118 11.96 20.13 -10.02
CA SER A 118 13.25 20.42 -10.68
C SER A 118 13.40 21.89 -11.09
N ARG A 119 12.30 22.59 -11.43
CA ARG A 119 12.35 24.01 -11.76
C ARG A 119 12.91 24.85 -10.62
N LEU A 120 12.60 24.51 -9.35
CA LEU A 120 13.10 25.24 -8.17
C LEU A 120 14.61 25.12 -7.97
N ILE A 121 15.21 24.03 -8.45
CA ILE A 121 16.67 23.85 -8.48
C ILE A 121 17.23 24.62 -9.68
N ARG A 122 16.59 24.50 -10.86
CA ARG A 122 17.06 25.13 -12.09
C ARG A 122 17.09 26.66 -12.01
N THR A 123 16.12 27.29 -11.34
CA THR A 123 16.04 28.75 -11.12
C THR A 123 16.84 29.24 -9.91
N GLY A 124 17.68 28.39 -9.31
CA GLY A 124 18.49 28.75 -8.12
C GLY A 124 17.71 28.91 -6.81
N SER A 125 16.38 28.73 -6.82
CA SER A 125 15.52 29.06 -5.69
C SER A 125 15.76 28.16 -4.46
N VAL A 126 16.16 26.90 -4.67
CA VAL A 126 16.61 26.00 -3.59
C VAL A 126 17.97 26.42 -3.04
N GLN A 127 18.88 26.85 -3.92
CA GLN A 127 20.26 27.23 -3.60
C GLN A 127 20.30 28.55 -2.81
N GLN A 128 19.55 29.56 -3.27
CA GLN A 128 19.35 30.83 -2.55
C GLN A 128 18.69 30.62 -1.18
N ALA A 129 17.85 29.58 -1.03
CA ALA A 129 17.28 29.15 0.25
C ALA A 129 18.22 28.25 1.10
N GLY A 130 19.53 28.29 0.85
CA GLY A 130 20.53 27.54 1.64
C GLY A 130 20.72 26.07 1.22
N GLY A 131 20.31 25.71 0.00
CA GLY A 131 20.58 24.39 -0.61
C GLY A 131 19.80 23.22 -0.02
N GLN A 132 18.77 23.46 0.80
CA GLN A 132 18.09 22.43 1.56
C GLN A 132 17.08 21.62 0.72
N PRO A 133 16.91 20.31 0.98
CA PRO A 133 15.95 19.48 0.24
C PRO A 133 14.48 19.75 0.56
N ALA A 134 14.18 20.36 1.72
CA ALA A 134 12.81 20.60 2.19
C ALA A 134 11.87 21.30 1.18
N PRO A 135 12.24 22.44 0.54
CA PRO A 135 11.41 23.07 -0.49
C PRO A 135 11.19 22.18 -1.73
N PHE A 136 12.21 21.45 -2.18
CA PHE A 136 12.09 20.50 -3.30
C PHE A 136 11.12 19.36 -2.97
N GLN A 137 11.31 18.72 -1.81
CA GLN A 137 10.44 17.65 -1.34
C GLN A 137 9.00 18.13 -1.11
N ALA A 138 8.79 19.33 -0.56
CA ALA A 138 7.45 19.89 -0.39
C ALA A 138 6.72 20.09 -1.73
N ALA A 139 7.40 20.62 -2.75
CA ALA A 139 6.85 20.79 -4.09
C ALA A 139 6.53 19.45 -4.77
N LEU A 140 7.41 18.45 -4.60
CA LEU A 140 7.23 17.09 -5.10
C LEU A 140 6.01 16.40 -4.43
N CYS A 141 5.97 16.39 -3.10
CA CYS A 141 4.86 15.83 -2.32
C CYS A 141 3.51 16.48 -2.64
N ALA A 142 3.48 17.79 -2.86
CA ALA A 142 2.24 18.52 -3.17
C ALA A 142 1.54 18.01 -4.45
N LYS A 143 2.29 17.43 -5.39
CA LYS A 143 1.79 16.82 -6.63
C LYS A 143 1.43 15.34 -6.48
N VAL A 144 2.28 14.52 -5.85
CA VAL A 144 2.11 13.05 -5.84
C VAL A 144 1.12 12.52 -4.79
N LYS A 145 0.83 13.31 -3.74
CA LYS A 145 0.02 12.94 -2.54
C LYS A 145 -1.38 12.32 -2.77
N LEU A 146 -1.92 12.38 -3.99
CA LEU A 146 -3.21 11.79 -4.34
C LEU A 146 -3.10 10.30 -4.68
N LEU A 147 -1.95 9.86 -5.18
CA LEU A 147 -1.72 8.52 -5.74
C LEU A 147 -0.56 7.77 -5.08
N MET A 148 0.34 8.47 -4.38
CA MET A 148 1.58 7.92 -3.83
C MET A 148 1.86 8.49 -2.45
N ASP A 149 2.35 7.64 -1.54
CA ASP A 149 2.85 8.09 -0.23
C ASP A 149 4.22 8.77 -0.41
N CYS A 150 4.30 10.06 -0.11
CA CYS A 150 5.55 10.81 -0.24
C CYS A 150 6.64 10.36 0.74
N ALA A 151 6.31 9.61 1.80
CA ALA A 151 7.32 9.02 2.69
C ALA A 151 8.09 7.85 2.05
N GLN A 152 7.54 7.22 1.00
CA GLN A 152 8.24 6.20 0.20
C GLN A 152 8.97 6.76 -1.04
N VAL A 153 8.80 8.06 -1.34
CA VAL A 153 9.47 8.70 -2.48
C VAL A 153 10.93 8.96 -2.14
N ARG A 154 11.83 8.41 -2.94
CA ARG A 154 13.29 8.62 -2.89
C ARG A 154 13.72 9.54 -4.02
N TYR A 155 14.77 10.32 -3.80
CA TYR A 155 15.30 11.21 -4.81
C TYR A 155 16.83 11.34 -4.73
N ASP A 156 17.47 11.42 -5.89
CA ASP A 156 18.91 11.62 -6.06
C ASP A 156 19.11 12.86 -6.94
N VAL A 157 19.69 13.91 -6.38
CA VAL A 157 19.97 15.18 -7.06
C VAL A 157 21.47 15.40 -7.08
N ILE A 158 22.05 15.54 -8.27
CA ILE A 158 23.49 15.64 -8.47
C ILE A 158 23.82 16.66 -9.55
N ALA A 159 24.67 17.61 -9.19
CA ALA A 159 25.28 18.55 -10.11
C ALA A 159 26.71 18.15 -10.52
N GLY A 160 27.16 18.68 -11.65
CA GLY A 160 28.52 18.51 -12.17
C GLY A 160 28.73 19.27 -13.49
N ASP A 161 29.98 19.37 -13.92
CA ASP A 161 30.37 20.36 -14.94
C ASP A 161 30.10 19.91 -16.39
N ARG A 162 29.82 18.62 -16.62
CA ARG A 162 29.51 18.05 -17.94
C ARG A 162 28.44 16.96 -17.85
N PHE A 163 27.42 17.03 -18.71
CA PHE A 163 26.38 15.98 -18.82
C PHE A 163 26.97 14.57 -18.99
N ALA A 164 28.01 14.42 -19.81
CA ALA A 164 28.65 13.13 -20.10
C ALA A 164 29.36 12.47 -18.91
N THR A 165 29.57 13.18 -17.79
CA THR A 165 30.20 12.66 -16.57
C THR A 165 29.25 12.59 -15.37
N LEU A 166 27.96 12.89 -15.54
CA LEU A 166 26.98 12.79 -14.47
C LEU A 166 26.59 11.32 -14.21
N PRO A 167 26.56 10.85 -12.95
CA PRO A 167 26.23 9.48 -12.62
C PRO A 167 24.71 9.24 -12.71
N ILE A 168 24.23 8.92 -13.91
CA ILE A 168 22.81 8.60 -14.20
C ILE A 168 22.45 7.13 -13.82
N GLY A 169 23.43 6.36 -13.33
CA GLY A 169 23.25 4.94 -12.97
C GLY A 169 22.26 4.72 -11.83
N VAL A 170 21.09 4.17 -12.15
CA VAL A 170 20.04 3.80 -11.20
C VAL A 170 20.50 2.55 -10.43
N GLN A 171 20.48 2.61 -9.10
CA GLN A 171 20.81 1.48 -8.23
C GLN A 171 19.64 1.18 -7.29
N THR A 172 19.27 -0.10 -7.18
CA THR A 172 18.16 -0.56 -6.32
C THR A 172 18.61 -1.59 -5.30
N ASP A 173 17.92 -1.63 -4.16
CA ASP A 173 18.07 -2.71 -3.18
C ASP A 173 17.20 -3.94 -3.52
N ALA A 174 17.18 -4.93 -2.63
CA ALA A 174 16.41 -6.16 -2.80
C ALA A 174 14.88 -5.93 -2.81
N ASP A 175 14.39 -4.84 -2.21
CA ASP A 175 12.98 -4.45 -2.19
C ASP A 175 12.61 -3.57 -3.40
N SER A 176 13.54 -3.37 -4.34
CA SER A 176 13.46 -2.47 -5.51
C SER A 176 13.46 -0.97 -5.18
N GLN A 177 13.87 -0.56 -3.98
CA GLN A 177 13.97 0.86 -3.60
C GLN A 177 15.20 1.53 -4.23
N LEU A 178 15.05 2.78 -4.66
CA LEU A 178 16.18 3.59 -5.14
C LEU A 178 17.18 3.86 -3.99
N VAL A 179 18.40 3.33 -4.12
CA VAL A 179 19.47 3.42 -3.11
C VAL A 179 20.19 4.77 -3.15
N ASN A 180 20.31 5.35 -4.34
CA ASN A 180 20.94 6.66 -4.49
C ASN A 180 20.00 7.73 -3.88
N THR A 181 20.47 8.46 -2.85
CA THR A 181 19.67 9.47 -2.14
C THR A 181 20.45 10.75 -1.80
N ARG A 182 21.28 11.24 -2.73
CA ARG A 182 22.08 12.46 -2.56
C ARG A 182 21.23 13.71 -2.83
N PHE A 183 21.60 14.84 -2.23
CA PHE A 183 21.01 16.14 -2.56
C PHE A 183 22.09 17.21 -2.76
N VAL A 184 22.58 17.31 -4.00
CA VAL A 184 23.60 18.27 -4.45
C VAL A 184 23.02 19.07 -5.62
N PRO A 185 22.26 20.17 -5.36
CA PRO A 185 21.59 20.96 -6.40
C PRO A 185 22.54 21.80 -7.27
N GLY A 186 23.83 21.86 -6.92
CA GLY A 186 24.87 22.58 -7.68
C GLY A 186 24.82 24.10 -7.55
N SER A 187 25.66 24.78 -8.33
CA SER A 187 25.66 26.24 -8.51
C SER A 187 25.06 26.66 -9.86
N ALA A 188 24.98 27.96 -10.10
CA ALA A 188 24.55 28.54 -11.37
C ALA A 188 25.39 28.00 -12.54
N GLY A 189 24.75 27.68 -13.67
CA GLY A 189 25.41 27.13 -14.86
C GLY A 189 25.92 25.69 -14.77
N GLN A 190 25.83 25.01 -13.61
CA GLN A 190 26.16 23.57 -13.54
C GLN A 190 25.06 22.69 -14.13
N ASN A 191 25.45 21.51 -14.63
CA ASN A 191 24.53 20.52 -15.18
C ASN A 191 24.04 19.60 -14.06
N VAL A 192 22.73 19.38 -13.98
CA VAL A 192 22.07 18.66 -12.88
C VAL A 192 21.25 17.49 -13.43
N VAL A 193 21.37 16.34 -12.75
CA VAL A 193 20.47 15.20 -12.87
C VAL A 193 19.63 15.12 -11.61
N VAL A 194 18.32 14.98 -11.78
CA VAL A 194 17.33 14.71 -10.74
C VAL A 194 16.67 13.37 -11.06
N GLN A 195 16.93 12.35 -10.25
CA GLN A 195 16.19 11.09 -10.27
C GLN A 195 15.18 11.08 -9.12
N VAL A 196 13.96 10.63 -9.40
CA VAL A 196 12.91 10.44 -8.38
C VAL A 196 12.34 9.04 -8.55
N GLY A 197 12.51 8.21 -7.53
CA GLY A 197 12.00 6.84 -7.46
C GLY A 197 10.85 6.72 -6.47
N TYR A 198 9.79 6.00 -6.87
CA TYR A 198 8.72 5.56 -5.98
C TYR A 198 8.48 4.07 -6.19
N THR A 199 8.63 3.28 -5.13
CA THR A 199 8.51 1.83 -5.19
C THR A 199 7.18 1.41 -4.61
N ARG A 200 6.45 0.56 -5.34
CA ARG A 200 5.15 0.02 -4.89
C ARG A 200 5.08 -1.48 -5.10
N SER A 201 4.27 -2.16 -4.32
CA SER A 201 3.78 -3.49 -4.68
C SER A 201 2.66 -3.39 -5.74
N LEU A 202 2.44 -4.46 -6.50
CA LEU A 202 1.31 -4.56 -7.43
C LEU A 202 -0.03 -4.71 -6.69
N TYR A 203 -1.13 -4.22 -7.28
CA TYR A 203 -2.48 -4.41 -6.73
C TYR A 203 -2.97 -5.84 -6.94
N PHE A 204 -2.65 -6.45 -8.08
CA PHE A 204 -2.98 -7.83 -8.41
C PHE A 204 -1.75 -8.74 -8.22
N PRO A 205 -1.63 -9.46 -7.09
CA PRO A 205 -0.43 -10.25 -6.76
C PRO A 205 -0.19 -11.43 -7.72
N ILE A 206 -1.15 -11.80 -8.56
CA ILE A 206 -0.98 -12.77 -9.65
C ILE A 206 -0.01 -12.29 -10.74
N LEU A 207 0.28 -10.98 -10.80
CA LEU A 207 1.19 -10.36 -11.76
C LEU A 207 2.63 -10.21 -11.24
N LYS A 208 2.90 -10.56 -9.97
CA LYS A 208 4.18 -10.35 -9.28
C LYS A 208 5.39 -11.03 -9.95
N ASP A 209 5.14 -12.13 -10.66
CA ASP A 209 6.15 -12.94 -11.35
C ASP A 209 6.29 -12.53 -12.83
N VAL A 210 5.49 -11.55 -13.29
CA VAL A 210 5.48 -10.96 -14.63
C VAL A 210 5.96 -9.50 -14.61
N MET A 211 5.78 -8.79 -13.49
CA MET A 211 6.18 -7.39 -13.29
C MET A 211 6.88 -7.18 -11.94
N GLY A 212 8.05 -6.52 -11.99
CA GLY A 212 8.83 -6.13 -10.82
C GLY A 212 9.81 -7.18 -10.32
N HIS A 213 10.56 -6.86 -9.26
CA HIS A 213 11.37 -7.83 -8.52
C HIS A 213 10.58 -8.27 -7.29
N HIS A 214 10.30 -9.57 -7.18
CA HIS A 214 9.51 -10.17 -6.09
C HIS A 214 8.11 -9.53 -5.84
N GLY A 215 7.53 -8.87 -6.85
CA GLY A 215 6.24 -8.16 -6.76
C GLY A 215 6.31 -6.68 -6.40
N ASN A 216 7.49 -6.13 -6.17
CA ASN A 216 7.72 -4.68 -6.06
C ASN A 216 8.19 -4.12 -7.40
N LEU A 217 7.67 -2.94 -7.75
CA LEU A 217 7.92 -2.22 -8.99
C LEU A 217 8.42 -0.80 -8.65
N LEU A 218 9.62 -0.46 -9.12
CA LEU A 218 10.13 0.91 -9.10
C LEU A 218 9.54 1.71 -10.25
N ILE A 219 8.86 2.81 -9.91
CA ILE A 219 8.42 3.87 -10.82
C ILE A 219 9.48 4.97 -10.73
N LEU A 220 10.10 5.34 -11.86
CA LEU A 220 11.25 6.25 -11.89
C LEU A 220 11.04 7.39 -12.89
N SER A 221 11.19 8.64 -12.44
CA SER A 221 11.39 9.80 -13.32
C SER A 221 12.84 10.27 -13.23
N THR A 222 13.44 10.59 -14.38
CA THR A 222 14.76 11.20 -14.49
C THR A 222 14.64 12.49 -15.29
N VAL A 223 15.01 13.62 -14.69
CA VAL A 223 14.99 14.95 -15.30
C VAL A 223 16.43 15.47 -15.34
N VAL A 224 16.87 15.98 -16.49
CA VAL A 224 18.25 16.44 -16.71
C VAL A 224 18.23 17.84 -17.30
N PHE A 225 19.00 18.76 -16.74
CA PHE A 225 18.99 20.18 -17.11
C PHE A 225 20.31 20.88 -16.74
N GLN A 226 20.46 22.13 -17.15
CA GLN A 226 21.49 23.04 -16.64
C GLN A 226 20.82 24.09 -15.75
N ASN A 227 21.44 24.44 -14.62
CA ASN A 227 20.99 25.54 -13.78
C ASN A 227 21.12 26.88 -14.53
N GLU A 228 20.10 27.72 -14.42
CA GLU A 228 20.09 29.08 -14.96
C GLU A 228 21.16 29.95 -14.26
N PRO A 229 21.60 31.06 -14.86
CA PRO A 229 22.36 32.09 -14.14
C PRO A 229 21.44 32.84 -13.17
N TYR A 230 21.84 32.96 -11.90
CA TYR A 230 21.07 33.53 -10.78
C TYR A 230 21.96 34.16 -9.70
#